data_AF-A0A930Y762-F1
#
_entry.id   AF-A0A930Y762-F1
#
_cell.length_a   1.000
_cell.length_b   1.000
_cell.length_c   1.000
_cell.angle_alpha   90.00
_cell.angle_beta   90.00
_cell.angle_gamma   90.00
#
_symmetry.space_group_name_H-M   'P 1'
#
loop_
_entity.id
_entity.type
_entity.pdbx_description
1 polymer ?
#
loop_
_entity_poly.entity_id
_entity_poly.type
_entity_poly.pdbx_seq_one_letter_code
_entity_poly.pdbx_strand_id
1 'polypeptide(L)'
;MTMTTSRTRILLTALLLAIFATATACGEDEADGPSSPTIVDVDVVAQKIVSAPGAGTVGDQALDVTDPADLRGWSKALPAPVRQQVRQAAQAMQVPEGRHLYAQVVRVGCETAPSIEIDGGTGKNSAVRFVAPTEAPNIDCITALTSVALVVL
;
A
#
# COMPACT_ATOMS: atom_id res chain seq x y z
N MET A 1 20.53 63.36 3.97
CA MET A 1 19.73 63.71 2.78
C MET A 1 19.88 62.53 1.83
N THR A 2 18.88 61.72 1.49
CA THR A 2 17.55 62.08 0.99
C THR A 2 16.56 60.93 1.27
N MET A 3 15.37 61.28 1.77
CA MET A 3 14.18 60.43 1.93
C MET A 3 13.53 60.13 0.57
N THR A 4 13.00 58.91 0.39
CA THR A 4 11.89 58.60 -0.54
C THR A 4 11.15 57.35 -0.02
N THR A 5 10.04 57.46 0.74
CA THR A 5 8.62 57.64 0.32
C THR A 5 8.07 56.36 -0.35
N SER A 6 7.45 55.39 0.33
CA SER A 6 6.17 55.37 1.08
C SER A 6 4.94 55.82 0.26
N ARG A 7 4.50 55.02 -0.74
CA ARG A 7 3.20 55.23 -1.45
C ARG A 7 2.51 53.98 -2.04
N THR A 8 2.77 52.76 -1.56
CA THR A 8 2.22 51.54 -2.23
C THR A 8 1.18 50.75 -1.43
N ARG A 9 0.67 51.27 -0.31
CA ARG A 9 -0.21 50.50 0.61
C ARG A 9 -1.69 50.90 0.64
N ILE A 10 -2.13 51.88 -0.15
CA ILE A 10 -3.48 52.47 0.02
C ILE A 10 -4.49 52.05 -1.07
N LEU A 11 -4.06 51.40 -2.15
CA LEU A 11 -4.95 51.09 -3.29
C LEU A 11 -5.58 49.69 -3.30
N LEU A 12 -5.12 48.74 -2.48
CA LEU A 12 -5.66 47.36 -2.54
C LEU A 12 -6.85 47.09 -1.62
N THR A 13 -7.15 47.97 -0.66
CA THR A 13 -8.20 47.73 0.35
C THR A 13 -9.61 48.01 -0.17
N ALA A 14 -9.77 48.69 -1.30
CA ALA A 14 -11.09 49.06 -1.85
C ALA A 14 -11.68 48.01 -2.81
N LEU A 15 -10.89 47.05 -3.31
CA LEU A 15 -11.37 46.03 -4.25
C LEU A 15 -11.92 44.76 -3.57
N LEU A 16 -11.63 44.56 -2.28
CA LEU A 16 -12.04 43.35 -1.54
C LEU A 16 -13.49 43.37 -1.02
N LEU A 17 -14.22 44.48 -1.19
CA LEU A 17 -15.59 44.64 -0.65
C LEU A 17 -16.72 44.43 -1.67
N ALA A 18 -16.42 44.04 -2.92
CA ALA A 18 -17.40 43.97 -4.01
C ALA A 18 -17.80 42.53 -4.44
N ILE A 19 -17.45 41.49 -3.70
CA ILE A 19 -17.79 40.09 -4.06
C ILE A 19 -18.57 39.39 -2.94
N PHE A 20 -19.56 40.09 -2.38
CA PHE A 20 -20.49 39.54 -1.37
C PHE A 20 -21.95 39.53 -1.86
N ALA A 21 -22.15 39.39 -3.16
CA ALA A 21 -23.49 39.39 -3.77
C ALA A 21 -23.58 38.42 -4.97
N THR A 22 -23.46 37.12 -4.70
CA THR A 22 -24.05 36.10 -5.59
C THR A 22 -24.88 35.15 -4.76
N ALA A 23 -26.16 35.16 -5.09
CA ALA A 23 -27.25 34.52 -4.39
C ALA A 23 -27.26 33.01 -4.61
N THR A 24 -27.56 32.28 -3.53
CA THR A 24 -28.55 31.22 -3.46
C THR A 24 -28.76 30.35 -4.71
N ALA A 25 -27.91 29.34 -4.86
CA ALA A 25 -28.34 28.03 -5.31
C ALA A 25 -27.89 27.04 -4.23
N CYS A 26 -28.80 26.73 -3.29
CA CYS A 26 -28.68 25.54 -2.46
C CYS A 26 -28.86 24.34 -3.39
N GLY A 27 -27.80 23.97 -4.09
CA GLY A 27 -27.61 22.59 -4.47
C GLY A 27 -27.32 21.84 -3.18
N GLU A 28 -28.18 20.88 -2.86
CA GLU A 28 -27.92 19.87 -1.85
C GLU A 28 -26.78 19.02 -2.40
N ASP A 29 -25.55 19.49 -2.22
CA ASP A 29 -24.37 18.65 -2.41
C ASP A 29 -24.40 17.63 -1.26
N GLU A 30 -25.13 16.53 -1.48
CA GLU A 30 -24.88 15.26 -0.81
C GLU A 30 -23.39 15.00 -0.97
N ALA A 31 -22.64 15.41 0.05
CA ALA A 31 -21.25 15.03 0.19
C ALA A 31 -21.24 13.51 0.12
N ASP A 32 -20.79 12.97 -1.02
CA ASP A 32 -20.34 11.61 -1.16
C ASP A 32 -19.39 11.37 0.00
N GLY A 33 -19.94 10.84 1.09
CA GLY A 33 -19.18 10.43 2.25
C GLY A 33 -18.11 9.47 1.75
N PRO A 34 -16.92 9.44 2.39
CA PRO A 34 -15.86 8.55 1.96
C PRO A 34 -16.45 7.14 1.82
N SER A 35 -16.55 6.66 0.57
CA SER A 35 -17.08 5.34 0.28
C SER A 35 -16.28 4.37 1.13
N SER A 36 -16.88 3.85 2.20
CA SER A 36 -16.23 2.83 2.99
C SER A 36 -15.83 1.73 2.02
N PRO A 37 -14.55 1.31 2.01
CA PRO A 37 -14.10 0.28 1.10
C PRO A 37 -15.04 -0.92 1.26
N THR A 38 -15.65 -1.35 0.16
CA THR A 38 -16.46 -2.57 0.16
C THR A 38 -15.52 -3.71 0.52
N ILE A 39 -15.55 -4.14 1.77
CA ILE A 39 -14.75 -5.26 2.24
C ILE A 39 -15.34 -6.51 1.58
N VAL A 40 -14.70 -6.99 0.53
CA VAL A 40 -15.00 -8.30 -0.03
C VAL A 40 -14.46 -9.32 0.95
N ASP A 41 -15.34 -10.19 1.46
CA ASP A 41 -14.93 -11.27 2.35
C ASP A 41 -14.13 -12.29 1.54
N VAL A 42 -12.81 -12.33 1.77
CA VAL A 42 -11.90 -13.25 1.10
C VAL A 42 -11.65 -14.43 2.05
N ASP A 43 -12.02 -15.64 1.61
CA ASP A 43 -11.83 -16.85 2.40
C ASP A 43 -10.36 -17.27 2.44
N VAL A 44 -9.65 -16.82 3.48
CA VAL A 44 -8.24 -17.14 3.71
C VAL A 44 -8.09 -18.53 4.32
N VAL A 45 -7.56 -19.46 3.53
CA VAL A 45 -7.32 -20.85 3.97
C VAL A 45 -6.04 -20.94 4.82
N ALA A 46 -4.98 -20.26 4.40
CA ALA A 46 -3.70 -20.27 5.10
C ALA A 46 -2.91 -18.99 4.81
N GLN A 47 -2.13 -18.51 5.77
CA GLN A 47 -1.25 -17.35 5.60
C GLN A 47 0.10 -17.52 6.28
N LYS A 48 1.14 -16.96 5.69
CA LYS A 48 2.49 -16.93 6.25
C LYS A 48 3.21 -15.64 5.84
N ILE A 49 3.82 -14.96 6.81
CA ILE A 49 4.78 -13.88 6.55
C ILE A 49 6.18 -14.44 6.77
N VAL A 50 7.07 -14.22 5.81
CA VAL A 50 8.51 -14.44 5.94
C VAL A 50 9.23 -13.10 5.95
N SER A 51 10.29 -12.96 6.73
CA SER A 51 11.05 -11.72 6.82
C SER A 51 12.52 -12.03 7.01
N ALA A 52 13.37 -11.39 6.20
CA ALA A 52 14.81 -11.57 6.31
C ALA A 52 15.56 -10.29 5.90
N PRO A 53 16.84 -10.15 6.31
CA PRO A 53 17.67 -9.02 5.94
C PRO A 53 17.86 -8.88 4.42
N GLY A 54 17.89 -7.63 3.98
CA GLY A 54 18.12 -7.20 2.60
C GLY A 54 17.03 -6.23 2.13
N ALA A 55 17.43 -5.21 1.37
CA ALA A 55 16.50 -4.28 0.74
C ALA A 55 15.93 -4.89 -0.55
N GLY A 56 14.64 -5.15 -0.56
CA GLY A 56 13.86 -5.47 -1.75
C GLY A 56 13.05 -4.25 -2.22
N THR A 57 12.07 -4.49 -3.07
CA THR A 57 11.08 -3.50 -3.48
C THR A 57 9.70 -4.04 -3.17
N VAL A 58 8.87 -3.23 -2.50
CA VAL A 58 7.45 -3.55 -2.32
C VAL A 58 6.82 -3.63 -3.70
N GLY A 59 6.13 -4.73 -3.97
CA GLY A 59 5.41 -4.90 -5.24
C GLY A 59 4.01 -4.30 -5.13
N ASP A 60 3.47 -3.77 -6.22
CA ASP A 60 2.09 -3.24 -6.25
C ASP A 60 1.03 -4.32 -6.46
N GLN A 61 1.45 -5.52 -6.90
CA GLN A 61 0.58 -6.63 -7.24
C GLN A 61 1.10 -7.92 -6.60
N ALA A 62 0.18 -8.75 -6.11
CA ALA A 62 0.49 -10.11 -5.71
C ALA A 62 0.73 -10.99 -6.94
N LEU A 63 1.72 -11.88 -6.84
CA LEU A 63 1.96 -12.96 -7.79
C LEU A 63 0.98 -14.11 -7.48
N ASP A 64 0.21 -14.55 -8.47
CA ASP A 64 -0.48 -15.85 -8.44
C ASP A 64 0.55 -16.96 -8.75
N VAL A 65 0.76 -17.86 -7.81
CA VAL A 65 1.74 -18.95 -7.90
C VAL A 65 1.04 -20.20 -8.43
N THR A 66 0.79 -20.20 -9.74
CA THR A 66 0.23 -21.36 -10.43
C THR A 66 1.27 -22.45 -10.69
N ASP A 67 2.53 -22.06 -10.95
CA ASP A 67 3.66 -22.97 -11.11
C ASP A 67 4.78 -22.61 -10.12
N PRO A 68 5.39 -23.60 -9.43
CA PRO A 68 6.63 -23.37 -8.68
C PRO A 68 7.74 -22.62 -9.46
N ALA A 69 7.75 -22.68 -10.80
CA ALA A 69 8.63 -21.92 -11.67
C ALA A 69 8.37 -20.41 -11.62
N ASP A 70 7.12 -19.99 -11.48
CA ASP A 70 6.73 -18.58 -11.39
C ASP A 70 7.32 -17.96 -10.12
N LEU A 71 7.15 -18.66 -8.98
CA LEU A 71 7.73 -18.25 -7.71
C LEU A 71 9.26 -18.20 -7.77
N ARG A 72 9.89 -19.16 -8.46
CA ARG A 72 11.36 -19.13 -8.67
C ARG A 72 11.78 -17.94 -9.53
N GLY A 73 11.04 -17.62 -10.58
CA GLY A 73 11.30 -16.48 -11.45
C GLY A 73 11.18 -15.16 -10.70
N TRP A 74 10.05 -14.97 -10.04
CA TRP A 74 9.74 -13.78 -9.25
C TRP A 74 10.72 -13.55 -8.09
N SER A 75 11.02 -14.60 -7.31
CA SER A 75 11.91 -14.48 -6.15
C SER A 75 13.39 -14.19 -6.50
N LYS A 76 13.77 -14.19 -7.78
CA LYS A 76 15.12 -13.77 -8.21
C LYS A 76 15.40 -12.31 -7.89
N ALA A 77 14.38 -11.45 -7.92
CA ALA A 77 14.50 -10.03 -7.57
C ALA A 77 14.67 -9.80 -6.06
N LEU A 78 14.42 -10.81 -5.22
CA LEU A 78 14.53 -10.70 -3.77
C LEU A 78 15.97 -10.91 -3.29
N PRO A 79 16.34 -10.33 -2.12
CA PRO A 79 17.57 -10.67 -1.42
C PRO A 79 17.69 -12.19 -1.19
N ALA A 80 18.91 -12.72 -1.23
CA ALA A 80 19.13 -14.17 -1.14
C ALA A 80 18.53 -14.83 0.13
N PRO A 81 18.64 -14.23 1.34
CA PRO A 81 18.01 -14.81 2.53
C PRO A 81 16.49 -14.88 2.41
N VAL A 82 15.87 -13.81 1.89
CA VAL A 82 14.42 -13.72 1.69
C VAL A 82 13.96 -14.75 0.67
N ARG A 83 14.63 -14.85 -0.49
CA ARG A 83 14.33 -15.84 -1.53
C ARG A 83 14.36 -17.27 -1.01
N GLN A 84 15.31 -17.62 -0.14
CA GLN A 84 15.36 -18.95 0.46
C GLN A 84 14.14 -19.21 1.35
N GLN A 85 13.82 -18.28 2.26
CA GLN A 85 12.69 -18.42 3.16
C GLN A 85 11.35 -18.47 2.43
N VAL A 86 11.16 -17.65 1.40
CA VAL A 86 9.95 -17.66 0.55
C VAL A 86 9.73 -19.04 -0.07
N ARG A 87 10.79 -19.63 -0.66
CA ARG A 87 10.66 -20.95 -1.29
C ARG A 87 10.36 -22.05 -0.28
N GLN A 88 11.01 -22.01 0.89
CA GLN A 88 10.74 -22.97 1.96
C GLN A 88 9.32 -22.84 2.51
N ALA A 89 8.84 -21.60 2.72
CA ALA A 89 7.49 -21.34 3.18
C ALA A 89 6.45 -21.83 2.15
N ALA A 90 6.62 -21.49 0.87
CA ALA A 90 5.71 -21.93 -0.18
C ALA A 90 5.63 -23.46 -0.29
N GLN A 91 6.76 -24.17 -0.18
CA GLN A 91 6.79 -25.63 -0.20
C GLN A 91 6.09 -26.28 1.01
N ALA A 92 6.07 -25.59 2.15
CA ALA A 92 5.41 -26.07 3.36
C ALA A 92 3.90 -25.76 3.38
N MET A 93 3.41 -24.89 2.50
CA MET A 93 1.99 -24.55 2.42
C MET A 93 1.23 -25.60 1.61
N GLN A 94 0.13 -26.06 2.16
CA GLN A 94 -0.83 -26.91 1.45
C GLN A 94 -1.79 -26.00 0.69
N VAL A 95 -1.94 -26.23 -0.61
CA VAL A 95 -2.89 -25.53 -1.48
C VAL A 95 -4.00 -26.52 -1.82
N PRO A 96 -5.19 -26.43 -1.21
CA PRO A 96 -6.29 -27.32 -1.54
C PRO A 96 -6.72 -27.19 -3.01
N GLU A 97 -7.43 -28.20 -3.51
CA GLU A 97 -7.99 -28.14 -4.86
C GLU A 97 -8.91 -26.93 -5.04
N GLY A 98 -8.76 -26.22 -6.16
CA GLY A 98 -9.54 -25.00 -6.46
C GLY A 98 -9.07 -23.74 -5.73
N ARG A 99 -7.99 -23.82 -4.94
CA ARG A 99 -7.37 -22.68 -4.24
C ARG A 99 -6.07 -22.25 -4.93
N HIS A 100 -5.66 -21.03 -4.66
CA HIS A 100 -4.48 -20.41 -5.26
C HIS A 100 -3.53 -19.88 -4.18
N LEU A 101 -2.23 -20.03 -4.41
CA LEU A 101 -1.19 -19.44 -3.57
C LEU A 101 -0.78 -18.09 -4.14
N TYR A 102 -0.88 -17.03 -3.35
CA TYR A 102 -0.44 -15.69 -3.70
C TYR A 102 0.81 -15.29 -2.92
N ALA A 103 1.70 -14.50 -3.54
CA ALA A 103 2.89 -13.96 -2.89
C ALA A 103 3.12 -12.48 -3.22
N GLN A 104 3.45 -11.65 -2.22
CA GLN A 104 3.80 -10.23 -2.43
C GLN A 104 4.85 -9.78 -1.42
N VAL A 105 5.74 -8.89 -1.84
CA VAL A 105 6.55 -8.11 -0.89
C VAL A 105 5.63 -7.07 -0.26
N VAL A 106 5.34 -7.20 1.03
CA VAL A 106 4.36 -6.35 1.73
C VAL A 106 5.01 -5.23 2.54
N ARG A 107 6.30 -5.39 2.88
CA ARG A 107 7.04 -4.38 3.64
C ARG A 107 8.53 -4.44 3.32
N VAL A 108 9.16 -3.28 3.30
CA VAL A 108 10.62 -3.12 3.43
C VAL A 108 10.84 -2.08 4.53
N GLY A 109 11.50 -2.47 5.63
CA GLY A 109 11.62 -1.62 6.83
C GLY A 109 12.51 -2.25 7.90
N CYS A 110 12.58 -1.69 9.10
CA CYS A 110 13.45 -2.25 10.16
C CYS A 110 12.82 -3.45 10.88
N GLU A 111 11.51 -3.58 10.73
CA GLU A 111 10.67 -4.51 11.45
C GLU A 111 9.94 -5.45 10.49
N THR A 112 9.55 -6.60 11.01
CA THR A 112 8.70 -7.53 10.26
C THR A 112 7.30 -6.93 10.08
N ALA A 113 6.65 -7.22 8.96
CA ALA A 113 5.21 -6.97 8.84
C ALA A 113 4.45 -7.76 9.94
N PRO A 114 3.65 -7.11 10.80
CA PRO A 114 2.96 -7.80 11.90
C PRO A 114 1.70 -8.53 11.41
N SER A 115 1.07 -8.03 10.35
CA SER A 115 -0.12 -8.57 9.72
C SER A 115 -0.15 -8.15 8.25
N ILE A 116 -1.12 -8.71 7.53
CA ILE A 116 -1.50 -8.30 6.18
C ILE A 116 -3.02 -8.18 6.13
N GLU A 117 -3.51 -7.17 5.43
CA GLU A 117 -4.91 -7.07 5.03
C GLU A 117 -5.02 -7.40 3.55
N ILE A 118 -6.09 -8.08 3.14
CA ILE A 118 -6.32 -8.46 1.75
C ILE A 118 -7.41 -7.58 1.19
N ASP A 119 -7.04 -6.68 0.28
CA ASP A 119 -8.00 -5.88 -0.46
C ASP A 119 -8.48 -6.66 -1.69
N GLY A 120 -9.71 -7.17 -1.58
CA GLY A 120 -10.44 -7.91 -2.59
C GLY A 120 -10.90 -7.05 -3.76
N GLY A 121 -10.07 -6.86 -4.77
CA GLY A 121 -10.50 -6.21 -6.02
C GLY A 121 -11.39 -7.10 -6.92
N THR A 122 -12.30 -6.48 -7.67
CA THR A 122 -13.13 -7.17 -8.67
C THR A 122 -12.35 -7.40 -9.97
N GLY A 123 -11.99 -8.66 -10.29
CA GLY A 123 -11.38 -9.05 -11.57
C GLY A 123 -10.33 -10.16 -11.46
N LYS A 124 -10.09 -10.91 -12.56
CA LYS A 124 -9.23 -12.12 -12.57
C LYS A 124 -7.76 -11.89 -12.17
N ASN A 125 -7.28 -10.65 -12.19
CA ASN A 125 -5.90 -10.28 -11.89
C ASN A 125 -5.79 -9.14 -10.86
N SER A 126 -6.89 -8.82 -10.16
CA SER A 126 -7.04 -7.56 -9.41
C SER A 126 -7.35 -7.77 -7.93
N ALA A 127 -7.50 -9.01 -7.46
CA ALA A 127 -8.24 -9.28 -6.24
C ALA A 127 -7.43 -9.34 -4.94
N VAL A 128 -6.10 -9.25 -4.98
CA VAL A 128 -5.29 -9.46 -3.79
C VAL A 128 -4.20 -8.40 -3.74
N ARG A 129 -4.49 -7.32 -3.02
CA ARG A 129 -3.46 -6.39 -2.58
C ARG A 129 -3.26 -6.57 -1.09
N PHE A 130 -2.02 -6.83 -0.69
CA PHE A 130 -1.67 -6.84 0.71
C PHE A 130 -1.35 -5.43 1.19
N VAL A 131 -2.02 -4.99 2.26
CA VAL A 131 -1.72 -3.72 2.94
C VAL A 131 -0.95 -4.03 4.21
N ALA A 132 0.27 -3.48 4.32
CA ALA A 132 0.99 -3.47 5.58
C ALA A 132 0.50 -2.30 6.46
N PRO A 133 0.49 -2.43 7.80
CA PRO A 133 0.10 -1.33 8.67
C PRO A 133 0.98 -0.10 8.44
N THR A 134 0.32 1.06 8.40
CA THR A 134 0.87 2.35 7.96
C THR A 134 1.88 2.98 8.92
N GLU A 135 1.90 2.57 10.19
CA GLU A 135 2.83 3.10 11.19
C GLU A 135 4.02 2.15 11.38
N ALA A 136 5.15 2.49 10.78
CA ALA A 136 6.46 2.00 11.22
C ALA A 136 6.97 2.96 12.32
N PRO A 137 7.44 2.46 13.47
CA PRO A 137 8.14 3.33 14.42
C PRO A 137 9.38 3.92 13.72
N ASN A 138 9.63 5.22 13.91
CA ASN A 138 10.79 5.93 13.34
C ASN A 138 12.10 5.46 13.98
N ILE A 139 12.49 4.23 13.70
CA ILE A 139 13.74 3.62 14.16
C ILE A 139 14.71 3.68 12.98
N ASP A 140 15.92 4.17 13.21
CA ASP A 140 16.98 4.10 12.20
C ASP A 140 17.40 2.64 12.02
N CYS A 141 17.19 2.07 10.83
CA CYS A 141 17.59 0.69 10.56
C CYS A 141 19.11 0.58 10.43
N ILE A 142 19.72 -0.34 11.18
CA ILE A 142 21.08 -0.82 10.84
C ILE A 142 21.04 -1.65 9.54
N THR A 143 19.94 -2.37 9.29
CA THR A 143 19.72 -3.15 8.07
C THR A 143 18.23 -3.25 7.78
N ALA A 144 17.84 -2.98 6.54
CA ALA A 144 16.45 -3.18 6.11
C ALA A 144 16.11 -4.68 6.05
N LEU A 145 14.92 -5.01 6.52
CA LEU A 145 14.25 -6.29 6.35
C LEU A 145 13.29 -6.19 5.18
N THR A 146 13.16 -7.27 4.41
CA THR A 146 12.09 -7.44 3.44
C THR A 146 11.12 -8.49 3.95
N SER A 147 9.84 -8.12 4.08
CA SER A 147 8.75 -9.03 4.43
C SER A 147 7.98 -9.43 3.18
N VAL A 148 7.78 -10.74 3.02
CA VAL A 148 6.94 -11.32 1.97
C VAL A 148 5.78 -12.06 2.62
N ALA A 149 4.57 -11.77 2.17
CA ALA A 149 3.39 -12.53 2.53
C ALA A 149 3.14 -13.64 1.50
N LEU A 150 2.73 -14.80 2.01
CA LEU A 150 2.23 -15.93 1.24
C LEU A 150 0.85 -16.28 1.76
N VAL A 151 -0.14 -16.37 0.88
CA VAL A 151 -1.54 -16.62 1.29
C VAL A 151 -2.21 -17.59 0.34
N VAL A 152 -2.95 -18.55 0.88
CA VAL A 152 -3.81 -19.46 0.12
C VAL A 152 -5.25 -18.95 0.23
N LEU A 153 -5.84 -18.66 -0.93
CA LEU A 153 -7.21 -18.17 -1.11
C LEU A 153 -8.01 -19.11 -1.99
#